data_AF-A0AAV1L871-F1
#
_entry.id   AF-A0AAV1L871-F1
#
_cell.length_a   1.000
_cell.length_b   1.000
_cell.length_c   1.000
_cell.angle_alpha   90.00
_cell.angle_beta   90.00
_cell.angle_gamma   90.00
#
_symmetry.space_group_name_H-M   'P 1'
#
loop_
_entity.id
_entity.type
_entity.pdbx_description
1 polymer ?
#
loop_
_entity_poly.entity_id
_entity_poly.type
_entity_poly.pdbx_seq_one_letter_code
_entity_poly.pdbx_strand_id
1 'polypeptide(L)'
;MSDAWVLWTEKLPRVLYSLRTVPNHLGKTPVEMLNGRKYRTAVSALHPDSGPERSERQLEEVAQRVPGRAFALNQPVLVRAYGPGEKWRHATIEYVEGPGCYMVRTEDGLLIRRHVDQILARSTAVTENQTSDALPIPQLRRRSNSSSGSDPPIQIPPPEMWPEIIGIPSTD
;
A
#
# COMPACT_ATOMS: atom_id res chain seq x y z
N MET A 1 23.14 33.90 13.50
CA MET A 1 24.05 32.84 13.98
C MET A 1 23.68 31.59 13.22
N SER A 2 24.54 31.22 12.27
CA SER A 2 24.28 30.39 11.10
C SER A 2 24.19 28.89 11.43
N ASP A 3 23.02 28.31 11.17
CA ASP A 3 22.60 26.97 11.57
C ASP A 3 22.75 25.95 10.43
N ALA A 4 23.89 25.95 9.74
CA ALA A 4 24.10 25.12 8.54
C ALA A 4 24.92 23.84 8.78
N TRP A 5 25.54 23.69 9.96
CA TRP A 5 26.45 22.57 10.25
C TRP A 5 26.30 22.01 11.66
N VAL A 6 25.08 21.84 12.16
CA VAL A 6 24.90 20.90 13.29
C VAL A 6 25.32 19.51 12.76
N LEU A 7 26.43 19.00 13.27
CA LEU A 7 27.04 17.76 12.84
C LEU A 7 26.02 16.63 12.95
N TRP A 8 26.00 15.74 11.95
CA TRP A 8 25.12 14.55 11.94
C TRP A 8 25.26 13.71 13.23
N THR A 9 26.39 13.82 13.91
CA THR A 9 26.68 13.22 15.22
C THR A 9 25.71 13.65 16.32
N GLU A 10 25.12 14.86 16.25
CA GLU A 10 24.16 15.36 17.26
C GLU A 10 22.71 15.19 16.81
N LYS A 11 22.44 15.36 15.51
CA LYS A 11 21.09 15.17 14.96
C LYS A 11 20.65 13.70 15.02
N LEU A 12 21.55 12.78 14.69
CA LEU A 12 21.22 11.36 14.60
C LEU A 12 20.78 10.78 15.96
N PRO A 13 21.50 10.99 17.08
CA PRO A 13 21.03 10.52 18.39
C PRO A 13 19.67 11.11 18.78
N ARG A 14 19.41 12.38 18.45
CA ARG A 14 18.13 13.03 18.74
C ARG A 14 16.99 12.40 17.96
N VAL A 15 17.17 12.18 16.66
CA VAL A 15 16.17 11.51 15.80
C VAL A 15 15.92 10.09 16.27
N LEU A 16 16.99 9.34 16.56
CA LEU A 16 16.88 7.97 17.04
C LEU A 16 16.18 7.89 18.40
N TYR A 17 16.44 8.84 19.30
CA TYR A 17 15.73 8.95 20.57
C TYR A 17 14.23 9.17 20.36
N SER A 18 13.85 10.12 19.50
CA SER A 18 12.44 10.38 19.19
C SER A 18 11.75 9.16 18.58
N LEU A 19 12.36 8.52 17.58
CA LEU A 19 11.79 7.34 16.92
C LEU A 19 11.57 6.18 17.91
N ARG A 20 12.47 6.02 18.88
CA ARG A 20 12.43 4.94 19.87
C ARG A 20 11.44 5.16 21.00
N THR A 21 11.10 6.42 21.29
CA THR A 21 10.24 6.81 22.42
C THR A 21 8.81 7.17 22.00
N VAL A 22 8.57 7.44 20.72
CA VAL A 22 7.23 7.68 20.18
C VAL A 22 6.46 6.35 20.05
N PRO A 23 5.23 6.26 20.58
CA PRO A 23 4.41 5.06 20.45
C PRO A 23 3.99 4.83 19.00
N ASN A 24 3.99 3.56 18.58
CA ASN A 24 3.49 3.16 17.26
C ASN A 24 1.95 3.10 17.27
N HIS A 25 1.31 2.78 16.14
CA HIS A 25 -0.13 2.52 16.03
C HIS A 25 -0.65 1.55 17.09
N LEU A 26 0.18 0.57 17.50
CA LEU A 26 -0.13 -0.41 18.55
C LEU A 26 -0.08 0.16 19.99
N GLY A 27 0.19 1.46 20.17
CA GLY A 27 0.33 2.12 21.47
C GLY A 27 1.63 1.80 22.22
N LYS A 28 2.42 0.82 21.75
CA LYS A 28 3.71 0.44 22.33
C LYS A 28 4.86 1.21 21.68
N THR A 29 5.87 1.57 22.47
CA THR A 29 7.08 2.22 21.95
C THR A 29 8.06 1.18 21.39
N PRO A 30 8.87 1.48 20.36
CA PRO A 30 9.84 0.52 19.84
C PRO A 30 10.84 0.01 20.88
N VAL A 31 11.24 0.86 21.82
CA VAL A 31 12.09 0.47 22.95
C VAL A 31 11.39 -0.49 23.90
N GLU A 32 10.09 -0.31 24.13
CA GLU A 32 9.31 -1.20 24.98
C GLU A 32 9.14 -2.56 24.33
N MET A 33 8.94 -2.61 23.01
CA MET A 33 8.93 -3.87 22.25
C MET A 33 10.29 -4.57 22.29
N LEU A 34 11.40 -3.82 22.26
CA LEU A 34 12.75 -4.37 22.28
C LEU A 34 13.20 -4.83 23.67
N ASN A 35 12.95 -4.02 24.71
CA ASN A 35 13.48 -4.22 26.06
C ASN A 35 12.44 -4.75 27.06
N GLY A 36 11.20 -4.95 26.63
CA GLY A 36 10.08 -5.35 27.49
C GLY A 36 9.67 -4.31 28.54
N ARG A 37 10.20 -3.09 28.46
CA ARG A 37 9.93 -2.00 29.42
C ARG A 37 9.90 -0.63 28.74
N LYS A 38 9.01 0.23 29.19
CA LYS A 38 8.89 1.63 28.71
C LYS A 38 10.01 2.49 29.29
N TYR A 39 10.71 3.25 28.44
CA TYR A 39 11.65 4.27 28.92
C TYR A 39 10.88 5.47 29.48
N ARG A 40 11.36 6.01 30.60
CA ARG A 40 10.79 7.22 31.21
C ARG A 40 11.31 8.45 30.48
N THR A 41 10.46 9.01 29.63
CA THR A 41 10.65 10.35 29.03
C THR A 41 9.86 11.38 29.84
N ALA A 42 10.24 12.67 29.79
CA ALA A 42 9.53 13.77 30.45
C ALA A 42 8.00 13.74 30.18
N VAL A 43 7.61 13.50 28.93
CA VAL A 43 6.18 13.37 28.54
C VAL A 43 5.54 12.10 29.12
N SER A 44 6.28 10.99 29.17
CA SER A 44 5.77 9.73 29.74
C SER A 44 5.61 9.79 31.26
N ALA A 45 6.34 10.67 31.94
CA ALA A 45 6.19 10.90 33.39
C ALA A 45 4.93 11.71 33.73
N LEU A 46 4.42 12.51 32.79
CA LEU A 46 3.22 13.33 32.95
C LEU A 46 1.94 12.63 32.54
N HIS A 47 2.04 11.49 31.85
CA HIS A 47 0.87 10.76 31.36
C HIS A 47 0.19 10.00 32.52
N PRO A 48 -1.10 10.24 32.81
CA PRO A 48 -1.83 9.43 33.79
C PRO A 48 -1.90 7.99 33.27
N ASP A 49 -1.50 7.04 34.10
CA ASP A 49 -1.25 5.62 33.82
C ASP A 49 -2.10 5.05 32.66
N SER A 50 -1.46 4.71 31.52
CA SER A 50 -2.13 4.11 30.37
C SER A 50 -2.06 2.59 30.47
N GLY A 51 -3.18 1.97 30.87
CA GLY A 51 -3.34 0.52 30.92
C GLY A 51 -3.21 -0.16 29.54
N PRO A 52 -2.74 -1.42 29.48
CA PRO A 52 -2.44 -2.12 28.23
C PRO A 52 -3.62 -2.95 27.71
N GLU A 53 -4.50 -2.41 26.86
CA GLU A 53 -5.67 -3.18 26.34
C GLU A 53 -6.03 -2.91 24.86
N ARG A 54 -5.17 -2.24 24.08
CA ARG A 54 -5.52 -1.85 22.69
C ARG A 54 -4.69 -2.49 21.56
N SER A 55 -3.61 -3.20 21.88
CA SER A 55 -2.64 -3.62 20.84
C SER A 55 -3.04 -4.86 20.04
N GLU A 56 -3.79 -5.81 20.62
CA GLU A 56 -4.06 -7.10 19.95
C GLU A 56 -5.11 -6.97 18.84
N ARG A 57 -6.23 -6.27 19.11
CA ARG A 57 -7.29 -6.06 18.12
C ARG A 57 -6.80 -5.39 16.84
N GLN A 58 -5.82 -4.49 16.94
CA GLN A 58 -5.33 -3.74 15.78
C GLN A 58 -4.40 -4.55 14.87
N LEU A 59 -3.68 -5.55 15.42
CA LEU A 59 -2.86 -6.46 14.62
C LEU A 59 -3.72 -7.38 13.74
N GLU A 60 -4.82 -7.89 14.31
CA GLU A 60 -5.78 -8.72 13.59
C GLU A 60 -6.52 -7.95 12.49
N GLU A 61 -6.87 -6.68 12.73
CA GLU A 61 -7.50 -5.84 11.72
C GLU A 61 -6.59 -5.56 10.52
N VAL A 62 -5.28 -5.41 10.73
CA VAL A 62 -4.32 -5.18 9.62
C VAL A 62 -4.14 -6.45 8.80
N ALA A 63 -4.08 -7.62 9.44
CA ALA A 63 -3.97 -8.90 8.74
C ALA A 63 -5.20 -9.20 7.86
N GLN A 64 -6.40 -8.77 8.29
CA GLN A 64 -7.64 -9.00 7.55
C GLN A 64 -7.85 -8.04 6.35
N ARG A 65 -7.09 -6.94 6.25
CA ARG A 65 -7.30 -5.88 5.24
C ARG A 65 -6.58 -6.09 3.91
N VAL A 66 -5.85 -7.18 3.70
CA VAL A 66 -5.18 -7.44 2.40
C VAL A 66 -6.12 -8.26 1.50
N PRO A 67 -6.86 -7.66 0.55
CA PRO A 67 -7.64 -8.43 -0.42
C PRO A 67 -6.71 -9.34 -1.22
N GLY A 68 -7.09 -10.63 -1.28
CA GLY A 68 -6.25 -11.74 -1.69
C GLY A 68 -5.80 -11.69 -3.13
N ARG A 69 -4.56 -11.23 -3.34
CA ARG A 69 -3.80 -11.55 -4.56
C ARG A 69 -3.17 -12.94 -4.35
N ALA A 70 -3.97 -13.98 -4.45
CA ALA A 70 -3.49 -15.35 -4.37
C ALA A 70 -3.19 -15.87 -5.78
N PHE A 71 -2.14 -16.68 -5.91
CA PHE A 71 -1.82 -17.35 -7.16
C PHE A 71 -1.78 -18.86 -6.97
N ALA A 72 -2.20 -19.60 -8.00
CA ALA A 72 -2.23 -21.06 -7.97
C ALA A 72 -0.90 -21.68 -8.43
N LEU A 73 -0.67 -22.93 -8.00
CA LEU A 73 0.43 -23.74 -8.49
C LEU A 73 0.31 -23.95 -10.01
N ASN A 74 1.46 -23.97 -10.70
CA ASN A 74 1.58 -24.12 -12.15
C ASN A 74 0.90 -23.02 -12.99
N GLN A 75 0.54 -21.88 -12.39
CA GLN A 75 -0.03 -20.76 -13.13
C GLN A 75 1.08 -19.98 -13.88
N PRO A 76 0.91 -19.67 -15.18
CA PRO A 76 1.82 -18.80 -15.90
C PRO A 76 1.65 -17.34 -15.43
N VAL A 77 2.75 -16.74 -15.01
CA VAL A 77 2.80 -15.39 -14.44
C VAL A 77 3.95 -14.59 -15.04
N LEU A 78 3.90 -13.29 -14.84
CA LEU A 78 4.99 -12.36 -15.12
C LEU A 78 5.68 -11.99 -13.81
N VAL A 79 7.00 -12.07 -13.78
CA VAL A 79 7.80 -11.79 -12.59
C VAL A 79 8.72 -10.62 -12.86
N ARG A 80 8.89 -9.75 -11.86
CA ARG A 80 9.80 -8.62 -11.98
C ARG A 80 11.27 -9.09 -12.07
N ALA A 81 11.94 -8.65 -13.13
CA ALA A 81 13.38 -8.78 -13.30
C ALA A 81 14.09 -7.48 -12.85
N TYR A 82 15.24 -7.64 -12.20
CA TYR A 82 16.05 -6.54 -11.65
C TYR A 82 17.35 -6.29 -12.44
N GLY A 83 17.62 -7.09 -13.47
CA GLY A 83 18.77 -6.90 -14.35
C GLY A 83 18.49 -5.88 -15.47
N PRO A 84 19.52 -5.50 -16.24
CA PRO A 84 19.34 -4.71 -17.45
C PRO A 84 18.48 -5.49 -18.46
N GLY A 85 17.54 -4.79 -19.12
CA GLY A 85 16.61 -5.38 -20.08
C GLY A 85 15.14 -5.23 -19.66
N GLU A 86 14.31 -6.18 -20.07
CA GLU A 86 12.87 -6.13 -19.83
C GLU A 86 12.53 -6.31 -18.33
N LYS A 87 11.65 -5.44 -17.83
CA LYS A 87 11.28 -5.37 -16.41
C LYS A 87 10.48 -6.58 -15.93
N TRP A 88 9.79 -7.25 -16.84
CA TRP A 88 8.93 -8.39 -16.54
C TRP A 88 9.36 -9.58 -17.38
N ARG A 89 9.53 -10.74 -16.74
CA ARG A 89 9.90 -11.98 -17.40
C ARG A 89 8.83 -13.03 -17.15
N HIS A 90 8.63 -13.91 -18.12
CA HIS A 90 7.71 -15.02 -17.99
C HIS A 90 8.26 -16.05 -17.00
N ALA A 91 7.38 -16.53 -16.13
CA ALA A 91 7.67 -17.57 -15.16
C ALA A 91 6.41 -18.37 -14.83
N THR A 92 6.59 -19.54 -14.25
CA THR A 92 5.50 -20.40 -13.78
C THR A 92 5.65 -20.62 -12.28
N ILE A 93 4.57 -20.53 -11.52
CA ILE A 93 4.61 -20.76 -10.08
C ILE A 93 4.81 -22.24 -9.80
N GLU A 94 5.85 -22.59 -9.06
CA GLU A 94 6.18 -23.98 -8.75
C GLU A 94 5.62 -24.40 -7.40
N TYR A 95 5.79 -23.58 -6.35
CA TYR A 95 5.20 -23.81 -5.04
C TYR A 95 5.00 -22.50 -4.25
N VAL A 96 4.08 -22.54 -3.28
CA VAL A 96 3.76 -21.41 -2.38
C VAL A 96 4.55 -21.59 -1.08
N GLU A 97 5.43 -20.63 -0.75
CA GLU A 97 6.25 -20.66 0.47
C GLU A 97 5.53 -19.99 1.65
N GLY A 98 4.64 -19.04 1.37
CA GLY A 98 3.81 -18.38 2.39
C GLY A 98 2.77 -17.44 1.78
N PRO A 99 1.96 -16.74 2.60
CA PRO A 99 0.82 -15.94 2.13
C PRO A 99 1.14 -14.90 1.05
N GLY A 100 2.38 -14.39 1.03
CA GLY A 100 2.86 -13.45 0.01
C GLY A 100 4.14 -13.87 -0.70
N CYS A 101 4.71 -15.04 -0.41
CA CYS A 101 5.99 -15.48 -0.98
C CYS A 101 5.78 -16.73 -1.85
N TYR A 102 6.19 -16.63 -3.11
CA TYR A 102 6.06 -17.70 -4.10
C TYR A 102 7.42 -18.05 -4.69
N MET A 103 7.60 -19.33 -5.00
CA MET A 103 8.70 -19.80 -5.81
C MET A 103 8.27 -19.88 -7.27
N VAL A 104 8.99 -19.18 -8.13
CA VAL A 104 8.67 -19.05 -9.55
C VAL A 104 9.82 -19.60 -10.37
N ARG A 105 9.50 -20.45 -11.35
CA ARG A 105 10.45 -21.00 -12.30
C ARG A 105 10.41 -20.15 -13.57
N THR A 106 11.53 -19.51 -13.87
CA THR A 106 11.71 -18.71 -15.10
C THR A 106 11.83 -19.64 -16.32
N GLU A 107 11.61 -19.13 -17.53
CA GLU A 107 11.85 -19.88 -18.78
C GLU A 107 13.29 -20.42 -18.88
N ASP A 108 14.26 -19.71 -18.30
CA ASP A 108 15.67 -20.12 -18.20
C ASP A 108 15.89 -21.31 -17.22
N GLY A 109 14.84 -21.85 -16.61
CA GLY A 109 14.89 -22.97 -15.65
C GLY A 109 15.31 -22.56 -14.23
N LEU A 110 15.60 -21.29 -13.98
CA LEU A 110 15.98 -20.78 -12.66
C LEU A 110 14.78 -20.62 -11.73
N LEU A 111 14.85 -21.23 -10.54
CA LEU A 111 13.91 -20.98 -9.45
C LEU A 111 14.30 -19.69 -8.72
N ILE A 112 13.34 -18.78 -8.58
CA ILE A 112 13.50 -17.51 -7.88
C ILE A 112 12.37 -17.29 -6.88
N ARG A 113 12.72 -16.76 -5.71
CA ARG A 113 11.77 -16.36 -4.68
C ARG A 113 11.25 -14.95 -4.94
N ARG A 114 9.93 -14.76 -4.98
CA ARG A 114 9.31 -13.46 -5.24
C ARG A 114 8.08 -13.19 -4.37
N HIS A 115 7.92 -11.91 -4.02
CA HIS A 115 6.73 -11.45 -3.30
C HIS A 115 5.54 -11.34 -4.27
N VAL A 116 4.31 -11.50 -3.77
CA VAL A 116 3.06 -11.37 -4.52
C VAL A 116 2.98 -10.07 -5.33
N ASP A 117 3.53 -8.98 -4.81
CA ASP A 117 3.55 -7.67 -5.50
C ASP A 117 4.51 -7.63 -6.69
N GLN A 118 5.49 -8.52 -6.70
CA GLN A 118 6.48 -8.67 -7.77
C GLN A 118 6.04 -9.68 -8.83
N ILE A 119 4.80 -10.15 -8.74
CA ILE A 119 4.20 -11.13 -9.65
C ILE A 119 2.94 -10.50 -10.25
N LEU A 120 2.78 -10.63 -11.57
CA LEU A 120 1.61 -10.21 -12.33
C LEU A 120 0.91 -11.44 -12.90
N ALA A 121 -0.40 -11.53 -12.73
CA ALA A 121 -1.20 -12.52 -13.42
C ALA A 121 -1.12 -12.27 -14.92
N ARG A 122 -0.89 -13.31 -15.71
CA ARG A 122 -1.09 -13.22 -17.16
C ARG A 122 -2.60 -13.25 -17.40
N SER A 123 -3.17 -12.17 -17.92
CA SER A 123 -4.53 -12.22 -18.47
C SER A 123 -4.46 -13.05 -19.75
N THR A 124 -4.62 -14.35 -19.65
CA THR A 124 -4.97 -15.15 -20.82
C THR A 124 -6.38 -14.70 -21.21
N ALA A 125 -6.50 -13.93 -22.28
CA ALA A 125 -7.77 -13.83 -22.99
C ALA A 125 -8.11 -15.27 -23.40
N VAL A 126 -8.97 -15.92 -22.63
CA VAL A 126 -9.57 -17.18 -23.02
C VAL A 126 -10.47 -16.84 -24.20
N THR A 127 -9.97 -17.09 -25.41
CA THR A 127 -10.82 -17.18 -26.60
C THR A 127 -11.63 -18.45 -26.47
N GLU A 128 -12.76 -18.35 -25.77
CA GLU A 128 -13.79 -19.38 -25.72
C GLU A 128 -14.60 -19.31 -27.02
N ASN A 129 -14.21 -20.12 -28.01
CA ASN A 129 -15.07 -20.49 -29.13
C ASN A 129 -15.71 -21.84 -28.83
N GLN A 130 -16.95 -21.84 -28.33
CA GLN A 130 -18.08 -22.70 -28.75
C GLN A 130 -19.30 -22.55 -27.82
N THR A 131 -20.30 -21.81 -28.31
CA THR A 131 -21.76 -22.08 -28.32
C THR A 131 -22.50 -22.70 -27.12
N SER A 132 -23.59 -21.99 -26.79
CA SER A 132 -24.86 -22.40 -26.14
C SER A 132 -24.85 -22.73 -24.63
N ASP A 133 -25.07 -21.70 -23.81
CA ASP A 133 -26.35 -21.52 -23.11
C ASP A 133 -26.46 -20.09 -22.58
N ALA A 134 -27.39 -19.32 -23.15
CA ALA A 134 -27.66 -17.95 -22.73
C ALA A 134 -28.62 -17.96 -21.54
N LEU A 135 -28.10 -17.69 -20.34
CA LEU A 135 -28.88 -17.07 -19.26
C LEU A 135 -28.42 -15.62 -19.09
N PRO A 136 -29.35 -14.68 -18.85
CA PRO A 136 -29.14 -13.28 -19.18
C PRO A 136 -28.20 -12.63 -18.18
N ILE A 137 -27.18 -11.94 -18.71
CA ILE A 137 -26.45 -10.90 -17.99
C ILE A 137 -27.50 -10.01 -17.29
N PRO A 138 -27.45 -9.77 -15.97
CA PRO A 138 -28.22 -8.70 -15.37
C PRO A 138 -27.70 -7.44 -16.03
N GLN A 139 -28.48 -6.91 -16.97
CA GLN A 139 -28.21 -5.64 -17.61
C GLN A 139 -28.09 -4.63 -16.48
N LEU A 140 -26.86 -4.27 -16.12
CA LEU A 140 -26.60 -3.06 -15.36
C LEU A 140 -27.33 -2.01 -16.17
N ARG A 141 -28.45 -1.49 -15.63
CA ARG A 141 -29.30 -0.52 -16.33
C ARG A 141 -28.37 0.57 -16.80
N ARG A 142 -27.99 0.51 -18.08
CA ARG A 142 -27.40 1.62 -18.80
C ARG A 142 -28.47 2.68 -18.64
N ARG A 143 -28.22 3.63 -17.73
CA ARG A 143 -29.12 4.75 -17.50
C ARG A 143 -29.29 5.38 -18.87
N SER A 144 -30.45 5.14 -19.48
CA SER A 144 -30.88 5.86 -20.65
C SER A 144 -31.11 7.28 -20.18
N ASN A 145 -30.09 8.13 -20.30
CA ASN A 145 -30.24 9.57 -20.17
C ASN A 145 -31.13 10.04 -21.32
N SER A 146 -32.43 10.12 -21.03
CA SER A 146 -33.33 11.05 -21.68
C SER A 146 -33.67 12.12 -20.65
N SER A 147 -32.75 13.07 -20.50
CA SER A 147 -33.06 14.40 -20.01
C SER A 147 -32.24 15.34 -20.87
N SER A 148 -32.92 15.90 -21.87
CA SER A 148 -32.56 17.14 -22.54
C SER A 148 -32.18 18.19 -21.50
N GLY A 149 -30.89 18.38 -21.33
CA GLY A 149 -30.28 19.41 -20.51
C GLY A 149 -28.83 19.44 -20.92
N SER A 150 -28.42 20.47 -21.65
CA SER A 150 -27.04 20.71 -22.02
C SER A 150 -26.23 20.93 -20.73
N ASP A 151 -25.63 19.88 -20.19
CA ASP A 151 -24.59 20.06 -19.19
C ASP A 151 -23.43 20.78 -19.88
N PRO A 152 -23.08 22.01 -19.46
CA PRO A 152 -21.97 22.72 -20.08
C PRO A 152 -20.67 21.96 -19.80
N PRO A 153 -19.69 22.04 -20.72
CA PRO A 153 -18.37 21.47 -20.47
C PRO A 153 -17.80 22.03 -19.17
N ILE A 154 -17.12 21.17 -18.40
CA ILE A 154 -16.46 21.54 -17.14
C ILE A 154 -15.39 22.60 -17.48
N GLN A 155 -15.70 23.87 -17.22
CA GLN A 155 -14.77 24.98 -17.32
C GLN A 155 -13.97 25.05 -16.03
N ILE A 156 -12.66 24.77 -16.10
CA ILE A 156 -11.75 24.96 -14.97
C ILE A 156 -11.55 26.48 -14.84
N PRO A 157 -11.90 27.10 -13.70
CA PRO A 157 -11.73 28.55 -13.53
C PRO A 157 -10.24 28.93 -13.58
N PRO A 158 -9.91 30.14 -14.06
CA PRO A 158 -8.53 30.63 -14.10
C PRO A 158 -7.91 30.71 -12.68
N PRO A 159 -6.58 30.50 -12.55
CA PRO A 159 -5.89 30.32 -11.27
C PRO A 159 -5.96 31.53 -10.33
N GLU A 160 -6.29 32.72 -10.86
CA GLU A 160 -6.42 33.96 -10.08
C GLU A 160 -7.67 33.99 -9.18
N MET A 161 -8.72 33.24 -9.51
CA MET A 161 -9.94 33.16 -8.69
C MET A 161 -9.93 32.04 -7.64
N TRP A 162 -8.91 31.19 -7.67
CA TRP A 162 -8.77 30.08 -6.74
C TRP A 162 -8.61 30.51 -5.27
N PRO A 163 -7.88 31.58 -4.91
CA PRO A 163 -7.80 32.00 -3.51
C PRO A 163 -9.16 32.38 -2.92
N GLU A 164 -10.05 33.04 -3.67
CA GLU A 164 -11.41 33.34 -3.23
C GLU A 164 -12.27 32.08 -3.08
N ILE A 165 -12.18 31.15 -4.04
CA ILE A 165 -12.95 29.89 -4.04
C ILE A 165 -12.51 28.95 -2.91
N ILE A 166 -11.20 28.93 -2.60
CA ILE A 166 -10.59 28.03 -1.62
C ILE A 166 -10.53 28.71 -0.23
N GLY A 167 -10.93 29.98 -0.12
CA GLY A 167 -10.97 30.73 1.14
C GLY A 167 -9.58 31.06 1.70
N ILE A 168 -8.59 31.20 0.83
CA ILE A 168 -7.26 31.66 1.21
C ILE A 168 -7.34 33.19 1.37
N PRO A 169 -7.14 33.75 2.58
CA PRO A 169 -7.21 35.20 2.74
C PRO A 169 -6.06 35.84 1.96
N SER A 170 -6.40 36.69 0.99
CA SER A 170 -5.42 37.56 0.33
C SER A 170 -4.82 38.48 1.38
N THR A 171 -3.53 38.28 1.66
CA THR A 171 -2.69 39.25 2.38
C THR A 171 -2.47 40.45 1.47
N ASP A 172 -3.02 41.61 1.86
CA ASP A 172 -2.45 42.93 1.54
C ASP A 172 -1.09 43.10 2.22
#